data_AF-Q9AML3-F1
#
_entry.id   AF-Q9AML3-F1
#
_cell.length_a   1.000
_cell.length_b   1.000
_cell.length_c   1.000
_cell.angle_alpha   90.00
_cell.angle_beta   90.00
_cell.angle_gamma   90.00
#
_symmetry.space_group_name_H-M   'P 1'
#
loop_
_entity.id
_entity.type
_entity.pdbx_description
1 polymer ?
#
loop_
_entity_poly.entity_id
_entity_poly.type
_entity_poly.pdbx_seq_one_letter_code
_entity_poly.pdbx_strand_id
1 'polypeptide(L)'
;VTAINRGDYPKWDLYIQVLKPADLKNFDFDPLDATKVWPDVPERKIGEMVLNKNPDNVFQETEQVAMAPSNLIPGIEPSEDKLLQGRLFAYADTQFYRIGANGLSLPINKPHSVVNNGNQDGQLNSGHTLD
;
A
#
# COMPACT_ATOMS: atom_id res chain seq x y z
N VAL A 1 -19.55 -6.22 6.18
CA VAL A 1 -20.45 -7.01 5.32
C VAL A 1 -21.88 -6.42 5.24
N THR A 2 -22.54 -6.16 6.37
CA THR A 2 -23.98 -5.79 6.41
C THR A 2 -24.32 -4.44 5.74
N ALA A 3 -23.50 -3.39 5.86
CA ALA A 3 -23.75 -2.11 5.21
C ALA A 3 -23.70 -2.22 3.66
N ILE A 4 -22.62 -2.81 3.14
CA ILE A 4 -22.42 -3.04 1.70
C ILE A 4 -23.56 -3.88 1.08
N ASN A 5 -24.00 -4.95 1.75
CA ASN A 5 -25.11 -5.78 1.24
C ASN A 5 -26.45 -5.03 1.19
N ARG A 6 -26.61 -3.96 1.98
CA ARG A 6 -27.81 -3.10 1.98
C ARG A 6 -27.68 -1.92 1.01
N GLY A 7 -26.60 -1.83 0.24
CA GLY A 7 -26.32 -0.70 -0.65
C GLY A 7 -25.86 0.58 0.07
N ASP A 8 -25.60 0.50 1.37
CA ASP A 8 -25.08 1.60 2.19
C ASP A 8 -23.55 1.59 2.13
N TYR A 9 -23.01 2.13 1.04
CA TYR A 9 -21.58 2.09 0.74
C TYR A 9 -20.84 3.21 1.47
N PRO A 10 -19.92 2.87 2.40
CA PRO A 10 -19.14 3.88 3.09
C PRO A 10 -18.15 4.56 2.12
N LYS A 11 -17.93 5.85 2.36
CA LYS A 11 -17.10 6.72 1.51
C LYS A 11 -16.10 7.51 2.33
N TRP A 12 -14.95 7.79 1.73
CA TRP A 12 -13.91 8.66 2.30
C TRP A 12 -13.39 9.61 1.23
N ASP A 13 -13.41 10.90 1.54
CA ASP A 13 -12.70 11.90 0.75
C ASP A 13 -11.20 11.84 1.06
N LEU A 14 -10.37 11.84 0.01
CA LEU A 14 -8.92 11.86 0.16
C LEU A 14 -8.41 13.29 0.07
N TYR A 15 -7.72 13.73 1.11
CA TYR A 15 -7.06 15.03 1.21
C TYR A 15 -5.54 14.86 1.32
N ILE A 16 -4.79 15.86 0.87
CA ILE A 16 -3.34 15.93 1.05
C ILE A 16 -2.91 17.27 1.60
N GLN A 17 -1.81 17.26 2.35
CA GLN A 17 -1.01 18.42 2.72
C GLN A 17 0.29 18.39 1.92
N VAL A 18 0.81 19.55 1.52
CA VAL A 18 1.99 19.66 0.67
C VAL A 18 2.99 20.63 1.29
N LEU A 19 4.21 20.17 1.52
CA LEU A 19 5.36 20.97 1.93
C LEU A 19 6.45 20.93 0.87
N LYS A 20 7.14 22.05 0.66
CA LYS A 20 8.37 22.05 -0.13
C LYS A 20 9.51 21.55 0.75
N PRO A 21 10.54 20.87 0.20
CA PRO A 21 11.69 20.43 0.99
C PRO A 21 12.37 21.56 1.78
N ALA A 22 12.42 22.77 1.21
CA ALA A 22 13.01 23.94 1.86
C ALA A 22 12.24 24.41 3.11
N ASP A 23 10.97 24.02 3.26
CA ASP A 23 10.10 24.46 4.35
C ASP A 23 10.20 23.53 5.58
N LEU A 24 10.80 22.34 5.45
CA LEU A 24 10.90 21.35 6.53
C LEU A 24 11.62 21.91 7.77
N LYS A 25 12.59 22.80 7.56
CA LYS A 25 13.39 23.44 8.62
C LYS A 25 12.69 24.60 9.33
N ASN A 26 11.50 25.01 8.85
CA ASN A 26 10.81 26.19 9.37
C ASN A 26 9.83 25.86 10.51
N PHE A 27 9.69 24.57 10.85
CA PHE A 27 8.82 24.10 11.91
C PHE A 27 9.57 24.00 13.25
N ASP A 28 8.86 24.19 14.36
CA ASP A 28 9.38 24.00 15.72
C ASP A 28 9.55 22.51 16.10
N PHE A 29 9.17 21.60 15.20
CA PHE A 29 9.30 20.16 15.32
C PHE A 29 9.78 19.57 13.98
N ASP A 30 10.27 18.32 13.99
CA ASP A 30 10.64 17.61 12.77
C ASP A 30 9.37 17.19 12.00
N PRO A 31 9.11 17.72 10.79
CA PRO A 31 7.91 17.36 10.04
C PRO A 31 7.89 15.89 9.57
N LEU A 32 9.01 15.18 9.63
CA LEU A 32 9.14 13.76 9.31
C LEU A 32 9.06 12.84 10.56
N ASP A 33 8.74 13.40 11.73
CA ASP A 33 8.43 12.62 12.94
C ASP A 33 6.99 12.09 12.88
N ALA A 34 6.85 10.77 12.70
CA ALA A 34 5.57 10.06 12.67
C ALA A 34 4.68 10.24 13.92
N THR A 35 5.19 10.82 15.00
CA THR A 35 4.42 11.15 16.21
C THR A 35 3.79 12.54 16.17
N LYS A 36 3.99 13.32 15.09
CA LYS A 36 3.48 14.68 14.91
C LYS A 36 2.52 14.78 13.73
N VAL A 37 1.67 15.80 13.79
CA VAL A 37 0.80 16.23 12.69
C VAL A 37 1.23 17.62 12.23
N TRP A 38 0.81 18.05 11.04
CA TRP A 38 1.07 19.39 10.53
C TRP A 38 -0.17 20.29 10.72
N PRO A 39 -0.27 21.09 11.81
CA PRO A 39 -1.51 21.78 12.17
C PRO A 39 -1.87 22.93 11.22
N ASP A 40 -0.89 23.69 10.71
CA ASP A 40 -1.13 24.93 9.96
C ASP A 40 -0.96 24.77 8.44
N VAL A 41 -0.82 23.53 7.94
CA VAL A 41 -0.67 23.25 6.51
C VAL A 41 -2.06 22.98 5.91
N PRO A 42 -2.50 23.74 4.89
CA PRO A 42 -3.83 23.57 4.34
C PRO A 42 -3.99 22.22 3.64
N GLU A 43 -5.15 21.60 3.84
CA GLU A 43 -5.53 20.37 3.16
C GLU A 43 -6.20 20.66 1.81
N ARG A 44 -5.93 19.81 0.82
CA ARG A 44 -6.57 19.86 -0.50
C ARG A 44 -7.18 18.51 -0.86
N LYS A 45 -8.49 18.49 -1.15
CA LYS A 45 -9.19 17.29 -1.65
C LYS A 45 -8.64 16.90 -3.03
N ILE A 46 -8.36 15.61 -3.21
CA ILE A 46 -7.86 15.06 -4.48
C ILE A 46 -8.68 13.88 -5.02
N GLY A 47 -9.63 13.35 -4.24
CA GLY A 47 -10.49 12.26 -4.70
C GLY A 47 -11.50 11.78 -3.65
N GLU A 48 -12.24 10.72 -3.99
CA GLU A 48 -13.17 10.01 -3.11
C GLU A 48 -12.96 8.51 -3.32
N MET A 49 -12.93 7.73 -2.23
CA MET A 49 -12.94 6.27 -2.25
C MET A 49 -14.30 5.77 -1.76
N VAL A 50 -14.87 4.80 -2.47
CA VAL A 50 -16.15 4.16 -2.11
C VAL A 50 -15.92 2.65 -1.99
N LEU A 51 -16.26 2.07 -0.84
CA LEU A 51 -16.19 0.62 -0.64
C LEU A 51 -17.57 0.00 -0.93
N ASN A 52 -17.70 -0.66 -2.08
CA ASN A 52 -19.00 -1.10 -2.61
C ASN A 52 -19.13 -2.62 -2.85
N LYS A 53 -18.11 -3.42 -2.51
CA LYS A 53 -18.12 -4.87 -2.68
C LYS A 53 -17.50 -5.56 -1.47
N ASN A 54 -18.12 -6.67 -1.02
CA ASN A 54 -17.53 -7.57 -0.03
C ASN A 54 -16.63 -8.60 -0.73
N PRO A 55 -15.59 -9.14 -0.07
CA PRO A 55 -14.83 -10.25 -0.62
C PRO A 55 -15.74 -11.47 -0.84
N ASP A 56 -15.48 -12.21 -1.91
CA ASP A 56 -16.19 -13.44 -2.25
C ASP A 56 -15.69 -14.59 -1.35
N ASN A 57 -14.41 -14.58 -0.97
CA ASN A 57 -13.81 -15.49 0.00
C ASN A 57 -12.80 -14.78 0.93
N VAL A 58 -13.07 -14.83 2.24
CA VAL A 58 -12.26 -14.14 3.26
C VAL A 58 -10.81 -14.63 3.28
N PHE A 59 -10.56 -15.93 3.17
CA PHE A 59 -9.20 -16.45 3.22
C PHE A 59 -8.39 -16.12 1.95
N GLN A 60 -9.02 -16.24 0.78
CA GLN A 60 -8.37 -15.97 -0.50
C GLN A 60 -8.10 -14.49 -0.74
N GLU A 61 -8.94 -13.61 -0.21
CA GLU A 61 -8.85 -12.17 -0.47
C GLU A 61 -8.41 -11.39 0.76
N THR A 62 -9.02 -11.59 1.94
CA THR A 62 -8.70 -10.79 3.13
C THR A 62 -7.45 -11.29 3.85
N GLU A 63 -7.31 -12.58 4.08
CA GLU A 63 -6.14 -13.13 4.82
C GLU A 63 -4.86 -13.12 3.96
N GLN A 64 -4.99 -13.33 2.65
CA GLN A 64 -3.86 -13.42 1.74
C GLN A 64 -3.43 -12.10 1.11
N VAL A 65 -4.15 -11.00 1.34
CA VAL A 65 -3.72 -9.69 0.83
C VAL A 65 -2.35 -9.30 1.38
N ALA A 66 -1.54 -8.68 0.53
CA ALA A 66 -0.17 -8.25 0.81
C ALA A 66 -0.04 -6.74 0.56
N MET A 67 -0.31 -5.96 1.60
CA MET A 67 -0.13 -4.50 1.57
C MET A 67 1.28 -4.14 2.01
N ALA A 68 2.07 -3.45 1.21
CA ALA A 68 3.42 -3.02 1.57
C ALA A 68 3.70 -1.59 1.10
N PRO A 69 4.30 -0.71 1.93
CA PRO A 69 4.71 0.63 1.51
C PRO A 69 5.75 0.65 0.39
N SER A 70 6.47 -0.46 0.18
CA SER A 70 7.41 -0.64 -0.93
C SER A 70 6.75 -0.79 -2.30
N ASN A 71 5.42 -1.00 -2.36
CA ASN A 71 4.66 -1.07 -3.60
C ASN A 71 4.39 0.34 -4.14
N LEU A 72 5.43 0.94 -4.72
CA LEU A 72 5.42 2.31 -5.24
C LEU A 72 5.18 2.35 -6.75
N ILE A 73 4.81 3.53 -7.23
CA ILE A 73 4.64 3.84 -8.66
C ILE A 73 5.46 5.10 -9.01
N PRO A 74 5.82 5.31 -10.29
CA PRO A 74 6.49 6.54 -10.70
C PRO A 74 5.73 7.80 -10.25
N GLY A 75 6.43 8.70 -9.57
CA GLY A 75 5.87 9.93 -9.01
C GLY A 75 5.50 9.88 -7.53
N ILE A 76 5.64 8.73 -6.86
CA ILE A 76 5.45 8.58 -5.41
C ILE A 76 6.65 7.83 -4.83
N GLU A 77 7.37 8.48 -3.92
CA GLU A 77 8.57 7.96 -3.26
C GLU A 77 8.49 8.19 -1.75
N PRO A 78 9.21 7.40 -0.93
CA PRO A 78 9.21 7.57 0.51
C PRO A 78 10.01 8.80 0.93
N SER A 79 9.54 9.49 1.97
CA SER A 79 10.33 10.51 2.68
C SER A 79 11.37 9.86 3.60
N GLU A 80 12.23 10.68 4.20
CA GLU A 80 13.26 10.27 5.16
C GLU A 80 12.71 10.00 6.59
N ASP A 81 11.38 9.92 6.76
CA ASP A 81 10.76 9.45 8.01
C ASP A 81 11.32 8.05 8.35
N LYS A 82 12.03 7.96 9.48
CA LYS A 82 12.73 6.74 9.88
C LYS A 82 11.80 5.56 10.15
N LEU A 83 10.56 5.83 10.59
CA LEU A 83 9.56 4.79 10.76
C LEU A 83 9.11 4.29 9.38
N LEU A 84 8.82 5.19 8.44
CA LEU A 84 8.50 4.80 7.06
C LEU A 84 9.62 3.98 6.42
N GLN A 85 10.87 4.41 6.57
CA GLN A 85 12.04 3.71 6.05
C GLN A 85 12.12 2.26 6.52
N GLY A 86 11.87 1.99 7.81
CA GLY A 86 11.80 0.61 8.31
C GLY A 86 10.65 -0.21 7.71
N ARG A 87 9.51 0.43 7.43
CA ARG A 87 8.34 -0.25 6.84
C ARG A 87 8.53 -0.61 5.37
N LEU A 88 9.39 0.10 4.63
CA LEU A 88 9.75 -0.28 3.25
C LEU A 88 10.34 -1.69 3.18
N PHE A 89 11.06 -2.09 4.21
CA PHE A 89 11.62 -3.44 4.33
C PHE A 89 10.63 -4.42 4.97
N ALA A 90 10.14 -4.09 6.18
CA ALA A 90 9.50 -5.06 7.06
C ALA A 90 8.25 -5.74 6.47
N TYR A 91 7.48 -5.02 5.65
CA TYR A 91 6.23 -5.54 5.09
C TYR A 91 6.48 -6.58 3.99
N ALA A 92 7.38 -6.28 3.04
CA ALA A 92 7.72 -7.24 2.00
C ALA A 92 8.41 -8.48 2.61
N ASP A 93 9.33 -8.27 3.55
CA ASP A 93 10.04 -9.35 4.25
C ASP A 93 9.07 -10.31 4.97
N THR A 94 8.14 -9.79 5.77
CA THR A 94 7.16 -10.65 6.46
C THR A 94 6.21 -11.36 5.48
N GLN A 95 5.92 -10.76 4.32
CA GLN A 95 5.08 -11.38 3.29
C GLN A 95 5.78 -12.56 2.62
N PHE A 96 7.09 -12.46 2.35
CA PHE A 96 7.87 -13.61 1.87
C PHE A 96 7.75 -14.82 2.80
N TYR A 97 7.77 -14.59 4.11
CA TYR A 97 7.56 -15.65 5.10
C TYR A 97 6.09 -16.12 5.16
N ARG A 98 5.14 -15.20 5.25
CA ARG A 98 3.72 -15.49 5.53
C ARG A 98 2.98 -16.13 4.35
N ILE A 99 3.25 -15.68 3.13
CA ILE A 99 2.53 -16.11 1.90
C ILE A 99 3.47 -16.68 0.82
N GLY A 100 4.78 -16.72 1.09
CA GLY A 100 5.78 -17.33 0.20
C GLY A 100 6.29 -16.39 -0.89
N ALA A 101 7.35 -16.84 -1.58
CA ALA A 101 8.01 -16.08 -2.65
C ALA A 101 7.07 -15.68 -3.80
N ASN A 102 6.10 -16.53 -4.10
CA ASN A 102 5.10 -16.29 -5.14
C ASN A 102 3.82 -15.62 -4.60
N GLY A 103 3.80 -15.11 -3.37
CA GLY A 103 2.59 -14.52 -2.77
C GLY A 103 2.01 -13.32 -3.54
N LEU A 104 2.84 -12.57 -4.27
CA LEU A 104 2.39 -11.47 -5.12
C LEU A 104 1.75 -11.92 -6.44
N SER A 105 1.83 -13.22 -6.79
CA SER A 105 1.10 -13.78 -7.95
C SER A 105 -0.31 -14.24 -7.61
N LEU A 106 -0.68 -14.30 -6.32
CA LEU A 106 -2.04 -14.62 -5.88
C LEU A 106 -3.06 -13.64 -6.49
N PRO A 107 -4.29 -14.09 -6.82
CA PRO A 107 -5.27 -13.27 -7.52
C PRO A 107 -5.55 -11.90 -6.89
N ILE A 108 -5.58 -11.81 -5.55
CA ILE A 108 -5.85 -10.55 -4.83
C ILE A 108 -4.66 -9.58 -4.84
N ASN A 109 -3.44 -10.08 -5.02
CA ASN A 109 -2.20 -9.28 -4.98
C ASN A 109 -1.66 -8.97 -6.38
N LYS A 110 -2.15 -9.68 -7.41
CA LYS A 110 -1.68 -9.55 -8.78
C LYS A 110 -2.03 -8.16 -9.33
N PRO A 111 -1.08 -7.45 -9.98
CA PRO A 111 -1.38 -6.19 -10.61
C PRO A 111 -2.28 -6.38 -11.84
N HIS A 112 -3.04 -5.34 -12.18
CA HIS A 112 -3.81 -5.29 -13.43
C HIS A 112 -2.96 -4.96 -14.66
N SER A 113 -1.69 -4.59 -14.46
CA SER A 113 -0.69 -4.36 -15.51
C SER A 113 0.15 -5.61 -15.79
N VAL A 114 0.89 -5.60 -16.91
CA VAL A 114 1.83 -6.67 -17.25
C VAL A 114 3.03 -6.62 -16.31
N VAL A 115 3.40 -7.78 -15.75
CA VAL A 115 4.66 -7.98 -15.02
C VAL A 115 5.65 -8.64 -15.97
N ASN A 116 6.80 -7.99 -16.17
CA ASN A 116 7.88 -8.50 -17.01
C ASN A 116 9.23 -8.22 -16.33
N ASN A 117 9.81 -9.24 -15.72
CA ASN A 117 11.08 -9.18 -15.00
C ASN A 117 11.73 -10.57 -14.96
N GLY A 118 12.89 -10.68 -14.32
CA GLY A 118 13.65 -11.93 -14.20
C GLY A 118 13.43 -12.72 -12.91
N ASN A 119 12.41 -12.41 -12.10
CA ASN A 119 12.10 -13.22 -10.91
C ASN A 119 11.48 -14.55 -11.35
N GLN A 120 11.94 -15.67 -10.79
CA GLN A 120 11.56 -17.02 -11.21
C GLN A 120 11.49 -18.02 -10.04
N ASP A 121 11.03 -19.23 -10.33
CA ASP A 121 11.00 -20.38 -9.41
C ASP A 121 10.22 -20.13 -8.10
N GLY A 122 10.70 -20.66 -6.98
CA GLY A 122 10.07 -20.53 -5.67
C GLY A 122 8.88 -21.47 -5.44
N GLN A 123 8.45 -21.55 -4.18
CA GLN A 123 7.36 -22.43 -3.77
C GLN A 123 6.04 -22.06 -4.48
N LEU A 124 5.31 -23.07 -4.97
CA LEU A 124 4.01 -22.91 -5.66
C LEU A 124 4.05 -21.96 -6.87
N ASN A 125 5.15 -21.97 -7.64
CA ASN A 125 5.19 -21.24 -8.91
C ASN A 125 4.11 -21.79 -9.85
N SER A 126 3.22 -20.90 -10.32
CA SER A 126 2.13 -21.23 -11.25
C SER A 126 2.43 -20.83 -12.70
N GLY A 127 3.63 -20.33 -12.98
CA GLY A 127 4.11 -19.97 -14.30
C GLY A 127 4.80 -21.13 -15.02
N HIS A 128 5.11 -20.95 -16.29
CA HIS A 128 5.90 -21.89 -17.07
C HIS A 128 7.38 -21.51 -16.94
N THR A 129 8.11 -22.18 -16.06
CA THR A 129 9.57 -22.24 -16.11
C THR A 129 9.96 -23.21 -17.22
N LEU A 130 10.73 -22.73 -18.20
CA LEU A 130 11.37 -23.60 -19.16
C LEU A 130 12.57 -24.22 -18.45
N ASP A 131 12.56 -25.55 -18.30
CA ASP A 131 13.73 -26.33 -17.85
C ASP A 131 14.91 -26.20 -18.83
#